data_AF-A0A2V9DQ68-F1
#
_entry.id   AF-A0A2V9DQ68-F1
#
_cell.length_a   1.000
_cell.length_b   1.000
_cell.length_c   1.000
_cell.angle_alpha   90.00
_cell.angle_beta   90.00
_cell.angle_gamma   90.00
#
_symmetry.space_group_name_H-M   'P 1'
#
loop_
_entity.id
_entity.type
_entity.pdbx_description
1 polymer ?
#
loop_
_entity_poly.entity_id
_entity_poly.type
_entity_poly.pdbx_seq_one_letter_code
_entity_poly.pdbx_strand_id
1 'polypeptide(L)' 'MLRCSHCATEVAESARFCSSCGAPTSSLSQMPTAPPSPVAGAGRAATATPVG' A
#
# COMPACT_ATOMS: atom_id res chain seq x y z
N MET A 1 -0.62 17.08 6.00
CA MET A 1 -0.31 16.05 4.97
C MET A 1 1.03 15.43 5.34
N LEU A 2 1.24 14.12 5.18
CA LEU A 2 2.51 13.46 5.55
C LEU A 2 3.23 12.87 4.33
N ARG A 3 4.53 12.67 4.43
CA ARG A 3 5.32 11.95 3.41
C ARG A 3 5.65 10.54 3.88
N CYS A 4 5.45 9.56 3.00
CA CYS A 4 5.80 8.17 3.26
C CYS A 4 7.33 8.02 3.37
N SER A 5 7.83 7.43 4.45
CA SER A 5 9.27 7.22 4.65
C SER A 5 9.88 6.17 3.71
N HIS A 6 9.05 5.33 3.07
CA HIS A 6 9.53 4.30 2.14
C HIS A 6 9.70 4.79 0.70
N CYS A 7 8.79 5.65 0.22
CA CYS A 7 8.73 6.06 -1.19
C CYS A 7 8.65 7.57 -1.39
N ALA A 8 8.67 8.36 -0.31
CA ALA A 8 8.54 9.82 -0.30
C ALA A 8 7.24 10.39 -0.92
N THR A 9 6.26 9.54 -1.23
CA THR A 9 4.96 9.96 -1.75
C THR A 9 4.16 10.69 -0.68
N GLU A 10 3.39 11.69 -1.09
CA GLU A 10 2.46 12.42 -0.24
C GLU A 10 1.24 11.55 0.08
N VAL A 11 0.95 11.39 1.37
CA VAL A 11 -0.15 10.58 1.86
C VAL A 11 -0.96 11.37 2.89
N ALA A 12 -2.26 11.11 2.96
CA ALA A 12 -3.12 11.69 3.96
C ALA A 12 -2.67 11.30 5.38
N GLU A 13 -2.77 12.23 6.32
CA GLU A 13 -2.37 12.02 7.73
C GLU A 13 -3.23 10.98 8.43
N SER A 14 -4.47 10.81 7.97
CA SER A 14 -5.41 9.80 8.44
C SER A 14 -5.25 8.44 7.73
N ALA A 15 -4.45 8.37 6.66
CA ALA A 15 -4.21 7.10 5.98
C ALA A 15 -3.36 6.19 6.88
N ARG A 16 -3.72 4.90 6.93
CA ARG A 16 -2.98 3.86 7.67
C ARG A 16 -1.89 3.18 6.82
N PHE A 17 -2.01 3.30 5.49
CA PHE A 17 -1.10 2.74 4.50
C PHE A 17 -0.89 3.73 3.36
N CYS A 18 0.27 3.66 2.72
CA CYS A 18 0.61 4.47 1.56
C CYS A 18 -0.15 3.95 0.36
N SER A 19 -0.95 4.81 -0.26
CA SER A 19 -1.72 4.46 -1.47
C SER A 19 -0.85 4.17 -2.69
N SER A 20 0.44 4.55 -2.67
CA SER A 20 1.35 4.36 -3.79
C SER A 20 2.20 3.10 -3.67
N CYS A 21 2.72 2.78 -2.48
CA CYS A 21 3.61 1.63 -2.28
C CYS A 21 3.07 0.56 -1.32
N GLY A 22 1.94 0.82 -0.66
CA GLY A 22 1.33 -0.07 0.32
C GLY A 22 2.00 -0.06 1.70
N ALA A 23 3.09 0.69 1.90
CA ALA A 23 3.81 0.73 3.18
C ALA A 23 2.98 1.43 4.28
N PRO A 24 3.00 0.95 5.53
CA PRO A 24 2.29 1.59 6.64
C PRO A 24 2.83 2.99 6.91
N THR A 25 1.93 3.96 7.10
CA THR A 25 2.24 5.40 7.22
C THR A 25 2.50 5.85 8.65
N SER A 26 2.16 5.06 9.65
CA SER A 26 2.42 5.40 11.06
C SER A 26 2.62 4.15 11.90
N SER A 27 3.76 4.10 12.57
CA SER A 27 4.07 3.13 13.64
C SER A 27 3.42 3.56 14.98
N LEU A 28 2.15 4.00 14.98
CA LEU A 28 1.42 4.39 16.21
C LEU A 28 0.68 3.23 16.89
N SER A 29 1.04 1.99 16.57
CA SER A 29 0.66 0.81 17.32
C SER A 29 1.81 -0.17 17.33
N GLN A 30 2.78 0.08 18.22
CA GLN A 30 3.70 -0.95 18.70
C GLN A 30 2.96 -1.96 19.56
N MET A 31 1.94 -2.60 19.00
CA MET A 31 1.59 -3.95 19.41
C MET A 31 2.15 -4.83 18.30
N PRO A 32 3.12 -5.73 18.59
CA PRO A 32 3.72 -6.60 17.59
C PRO A 32 2.70 -7.65 17.16
N THR A 33 1.70 -7.24 16.39
CA THR A 33 0.90 -8.16 15.58
C THR A 33 1.58 -8.20 14.23
N ALA A 34 1.89 -9.42 13.78
CA ALA A 34 2.68 -9.78 12.61
C ALA A 34 2.58 -8.77 11.44
N PRO A 35 3.67 -8.57 10.68
CA PRO A 35 3.63 -7.75 9.46
C PRO A 35 2.41 -8.14 8.64
N PRO A 36 1.68 -7.21 7.99
CA PRO A 36 0.69 -7.60 7.01
C PRO A 36 1.45 -8.43 5.98
N SER A 37 1.27 -9.76 6.03
CA SER A 37 1.79 -10.67 5.02
C SER A 37 1.49 -10.01 3.68
N PRO A 38 2.50 -9.77 2.82
CA PRO A 38 2.27 -9.05 1.59
C PRO A 38 1.24 -9.87 0.82
N VAL A 39 -0.01 -9.41 0.81
CA VAL A 39 -0.99 -9.86 -0.16
C VAL A 39 -0.49 -9.29 -1.48
N ALA A 40 0.45 -10.01 -2.07
CA ALA A 40 0.81 -9.95 -3.47
C ALA A 40 -0.52 -10.10 -4.23
N GLY A 41 -1.08 -8.96 -4.62
CA GLY A 41 -2.48 -8.93 -5.00
C GLY A 41 -2.95 -7.61 -5.60
N ALA A 42 -2.06 -6.86 -6.26
CA ALA A 42 -2.51 -5.92 -7.29
C ALA A 42 -2.47 -6.67 -8.63
N GLY A 43 -3.59 -7.34 -8.91
CA GLY A 43 -3.80 -8.15 -10.10
C GLY A 43 -3.49 -7.38 -11.38
N ARG A 44 -2.96 -8.12 -12.37
CA ARG A 44 -2.75 -7.65 -13.73
C ARG A 44 -4.09 -7.21 -14.30
N ALA A 45 -4.31 -5.90 -14.35
CA ALA A 45 -5.46 -5.33 -15.02
C ALA A 45 -5.25 -5.41 -16.54
N ALA A 46 -6.10 -6.24 -17.15
CA ALA A 46 -6.67 -6.09 -18.48
C ALA A 46 -5.73 -6.07 -19.70
N THR A 47 -5.67 -7.20 -20.41
CA THR A 47 -6.19 -7.24 -21.79
C THR A 47 -6.34 -8.69 -22.23
N ALA A 48 -7.52 -9.27 -21.99
CA ALA A 48 -7.97 -10.43 -22.74
C ALA A 48 -8.84 -9.90 -23.88
N THR A 49 -8.25 -9.71 -25.06
CA THR A 49 -9.00 -9.47 -26.30
C THR A 49 -9.18 -10.83 -26.97
N PRO A 50 -10.35 -11.47 -26.94
CA PRO A 50 -10.63 -12.57 -27.84
C PRO A 50 -10.99 -11.99 -29.21
N VAL A 51 -10.24 -12.39 -30.24
CA VAL A 51 -10.64 -12.25 -31.65
C VAL A 51 -10.81 -13.66 -32.22
N GLY A 52 -11.97 -13.93 -32.83
CA GLY A 52 -12.24 -15.12 -33.63
C GLY A 52 -13.14 -16.15 -32.97
#